data_AF-A0A355A416-F1
#
_entry.id   AF-A0A355A416-F1
#
_cell.length_a   1.000
_cell.length_b   1.000
_cell.length_c   1.000
_cell.angle_alpha   90.00
_cell.angle_beta   90.00
_cell.angle_gamma   90.00
#
_symmetry.space_group_name_H-M   'P 1'
#
loop_
_entity.id
_entity.type
_entity.pdbx_description
1 polymer ?
#
loop_
_entity_poly.entity_id
_entity_poly.type
_entity_poly.pdbx_seq_one_letter_code
_entity_poly.pdbx_strand_id
1 'polypeptide(L)' 'MTDFVHLHVHSQYSLLDGAASLERLVQEAVTTGQRAVAVTDHGV' A
#
# COMPACT_ATOMS: atom_id res chain seq x y z
N MET A 1 17.66 -13.61 0.40
CA MET A 1 16.49 -12.77 0.73
C MET A 1 15.48 -12.97 -0.37
N THR A 2 14.24 -13.27 -0.03
CA THR A 2 13.17 -13.43 -1.02
C THR A 2 12.55 -12.07 -1.25
N ASP A 3 12.42 -11.66 -2.51
CA ASP A 3 11.72 -10.42 -2.85
C ASP A 3 10.25 -10.55 -2.44
N PHE A 4 9.73 -9.52 -1.77
CA PHE A 4 8.34 -9.45 -1.32
C PHE A 4 7.69 -8.18 -1.84
N VAL A 5 6.41 -8.27 -2.23
CA VAL A 5 5.59 -7.15 -2.70
C VAL A 5 4.17 -7.32 -2.17
N HIS A 6 3.59 -6.25 -1.63
CA HIS A 6 2.17 -6.26 -1.27
C HIS A 6 1.32 -6.06 -2.52
N LEU A 7 0.42 -7.00 -2.77
CA LEU A 7 -0.52 -6.96 -3.90
C LEU A 7 -1.97 -6.64 -3.47
N HIS A 8 -2.21 -6.48 -2.18
CA HIS A 8 -3.52 -6.14 -1.61
C HIS A 8 -3.32 -5.20 -0.43
N VAL A 9 -3.57 -3.91 -0.63
CA VAL A 9 -3.46 -2.87 0.41
C VAL A 9 -4.55 -1.83 0.22
N HIS A 10 -5.15 -1.38 1.32
CA HIS A 10 -6.13 -0.30 1.34
C HIS A 10 -5.45 1.02 1.74
N SER A 11 -5.65 2.05 0.92
CA SER A 11 -5.21 3.42 1.18
C SER A 11 -6.30 4.21 1.92
N GLN A 12 -5.99 5.46 2.26
CA GLN A 12 -6.93 6.43 2.84
C GLN A 12 -8.21 6.66 2.00
N TYR A 13 -8.26 6.22 0.75
CA TYR A 13 -9.45 6.30 -0.08
C TYR A 13 -10.47 5.19 0.21
N SER A 14 -10.09 4.14 0.95
CA SER A 14 -11.05 3.20 1.53
C SER A 14 -11.74 3.85 2.73
N LEU A 15 -12.93 4.42 2.54
CA LEU A 15 -13.56 5.32 3.53
C LEU A 15 -13.88 4.70 4.89
N LEU A 16 -14.05 3.37 4.97
CA LEU A 16 -14.44 2.67 6.19
C LEU A 16 -13.25 2.21 7.04
N ASP A 17 -12.12 1.93 6.41
CA ASP A 17 -10.99 1.18 7.01
C ASP A 17 -9.60 1.58 6.50
N GLY A 18 -9.53 2.48 5.51
CA GLY A 18 -8.31 3.03 4.95
C GLY A 18 -7.61 4.02 5.88
N ALA A 19 -6.56 3.58 6.56
CA ALA A 19 -5.81 4.42 7.50
C ALA A 19 -4.48 4.98 6.92
N ALA A 20 -4.01 4.47 5.78
CA ALA A 20 -2.69 4.80 5.25
C ALA A 20 -2.75 5.87 4.15
N SER A 21 -2.06 7.00 4.35
CA SER A 21 -1.91 7.99 3.27
C SER A 21 -1.08 7.45 2.12
N LEU A 22 -1.38 7.92 0.90
CA LEU A 22 -0.71 7.41 -0.29
C LEU A 22 0.80 7.71 -0.27
N GLU A 23 1.23 8.89 0.21
CA GLU A 23 2.66 9.19 0.31
C GLU A 23 3.37 8.29 1.32
N ARG A 24 2.73 8.02 2.48
CA ARG A 24 3.30 7.13 3.50
C ARG A 24 3.43 5.70 2.99
N LEU A 25 2.42 5.22 2.26
CA LEU A 25 2.40 3.87 1.71
C LEU A 25 3.51 3.67 0.68
N VAL A 26 3.73 4.65 -0.20
CA VAL A 26 4.85 4.64 -1.16
C VAL A 26 6.20 4.76 -0.45
N GLN A 27 6.32 5.66 0.53
CA GLN A 27 7.57 5.84 1.29
C GLN A 27 7.98 4.55 2.02
N GLU A 28 7.02 3.83 2.61
CA GLU A 28 7.28 2.57 3.30
C GLU A 28 7.70 1.47 2.32
N ALA A 29 7.05 1.37 1.16
CA ALA A 29 7.45 0.42 0.11
C ALA A 29 8.90 0.65 -0.33
N VAL A 30 9.32 1.90 -0.53
CA VAL A 30 10.70 2.25 -0.87
C VAL A 30 11.66 1.93 0.27
N THR A 31 11.31 2.29 1.51
CA THR A 31 12.17 2.10 2.69
C THR A 31 12.39 0.61 3.01
N THR A 32 11.39 -0.23 2.73
CA THR A 32 11.47 -1.69 2.93
C THR A 32 12.06 -2.44 1.73
N GLY A 33 12.46 -1.73 0.66
CA GLY A 33 13.07 -2.34 -0.52
C GLY A 33 12.07 -3.08 -1.42
N GLN A 34 10.78 -2.80 -1.30
CA GLN A 34 9.77 -3.37 -2.19
C GLN A 34 9.84 -2.69 -3.56
N ARG A 35 9.95 -3.50 -4.62
CA ARG A 35 10.03 -3.01 -6.00
C ARG A 35 8.69 -2.51 -6.54
N ALA A 36 7.59 -2.94 -5.94
CA ALA A 36 6.23 -2.57 -6.33
C ALA A 36 5.28 -2.71 -5.13
N VAL A 37 4.18 -1.99 -5.17
CA VAL A 37 3.05 -2.10 -4.24
C VAL A 37 1.76 -1.90 -5.03
N ALA A 38 0.75 -2.73 -4.78
CA ALA A 38 -0.59 -2.54 -5.34
C ALA A 38 -1.51 -1.91 -4.30
N VAL A 39 -2.32 -0.96 -4.76
CA VAL A 39 -3.41 -0.36 -3.98
C VAL A 39 -4.72 -0.93 -4.50
N THR A 40 -5.47 -1.58 -3.62
CA THR A 40 -6.71 -2.31 -3.90
C THR A 40 -7.81 -1.79 -2.98
N ASP A 41 -8.11 -0.50 -3.09
CA ASP A 41 -9.11 0.14 -2.25
C ASP A 41 -10.48 -0.51 -2.35
N HIS A 42 -11.24 -0.48 -1.25
CA HIS A 42 -12.64 -0.90 -1.26
C HIS A 42 -13.43 0.05 -2.15
N GLY A 43 -13.91 -0.46 -3.29
CA GLY A 43 -14.57 0.33 -4.33
C GLY A 43 -16.10 0.32 -4.21
N VAL A 44 -16.65 1.40 -3.64
CA VAL A 44 -17.73 2.28 -4.17
C VAL A 44 -17.84 3.52 -3.29
#